data_AF-A0A9Y2NKW3-F1
#
_entry.id   AF-A0A9Y2NKW3-F1
#
_cell.length_a   1.000
_cell.length_b   1.000
_cell.length_c   1.000
_cell.angle_alpha   90.00
_cell.angle_beta   90.00
_cell.angle_gamma   90.00
#
_symmetry.space_group_name_H-M   'P 1'
#
loop_
_entity.id
_entity.type
_entity.pdbx_description
1 polymer ?
#
loop_
_entity_poly.entity_id
_entity_poly.type
_entity_poly.pdbx_seq_one_letter_code
_entity_poly.pdbx_strand_id
1 'polypeptide(L)'
;MDVHDRRLLAGLAKVNTEIGRVTVELLTLQPDDAAYADGLRTLGRQLVGIGAELAARAGQLDGLQPKPHELLTTAEPPDEPS
;
A
#
# COMPACT_ATOMS: atom_id res chain seq x y z
N MET A 1 -16.65 -14.31 10.52
CA MET A 1 -15.51 -13.72 9.78
C MET A 1 -14.52 -14.82 9.44
N ASP A 2 -14.17 -14.96 8.16
CA ASP A 2 -13.25 -15.98 7.66
C ASP A 2 -11.83 -15.80 8.28
N VAL A 3 -11.07 -16.88 8.41
CA VAL A 3 -9.65 -16.85 8.78
C VAL A 3 -8.85 -16.01 7.78
N HIS A 4 -9.23 -16.03 6.50
CA HIS A 4 -8.58 -15.24 5.46
C HIS A 4 -8.77 -13.74 5.69
N ASP A 5 -9.99 -13.29 6.01
CA ASP A 5 -10.27 -11.88 6.27
C ASP A 5 -9.57 -11.39 7.54
N ARG A 6 -9.46 -12.22 8.58
CA ARG A 6 -8.70 -11.88 9.78
C ARG A 6 -7.21 -11.69 9.52
N ARG A 7 -6.62 -12.50 8.63
CA ARG A 7 -5.22 -12.33 8.20
C ARG A 7 -5.03 -11.06 7.40
N LEU A 8 -5.97 -10.74 6.51
CA LEU A 8 -5.94 -9.51 5.73
C LEU A 8 -6.05 -8.27 6.62
N LEU A 9 -6.96 -8.27 7.59
CA LEU A 9 -7.08 -7.18 8.57
C LEU A 9 -5.84 -7.06 9.46
N ALA A 10 -5.21 -8.17 9.85
CA ALA A 10 -3.94 -8.14 10.58
C ALA A 10 -2.80 -7.58 9.71
N GLY A 11 -2.78 -7.91 8.41
CA GLY A 11 -1.86 -7.33 7.42
C GLY A 11 -2.04 -5.82 7.28
N LEU A 12 -3.29 -5.36 7.16
CA LEU A 12 -3.67 -3.94 7.15
C LEU A 12 -3.19 -3.20 8.41
N ALA A 13 -3.44 -3.78 9.59
CA ALA A 13 -2.99 -3.20 10.85
C ALA A 13 -1.47 -3.06 10.90
N LYS A 14 -0.74 -4.08 10.43
CA LYS A 14 0.73 -4.05 10.34
C LYS A 14 1.22 -2.96 9.37
N VAL A 15 0.62 -2.82 8.19
CA VAL A 15 0.99 -1.75 7.26
C VAL A 15 0.68 -0.38 7.84
N ASN A 16 -0.46 -0.18 8.50
CA ASN A 16 -0.77 1.08 9.18
C ASN A 16 0.28 1.44 10.24
N THR A 17 0.77 0.45 11.00
CA THR A 17 1.88 0.66 11.94
C THR A 17 3.17 1.07 11.21
N GLU A 18 3.51 0.41 10.11
CA GLU A 18 4.70 0.75 9.32
C GLU A 18 4.60 2.13 8.64
N ILE A 19 3.42 2.51 8.12
CA ILE A 19 3.17 3.87 7.59
C ILE A 19 3.44 4.90 8.68
N GLY A 20 2.91 4.67 9.89
CA GLY A 20 3.14 5.56 11.04
C GLY A 20 4.63 5.66 11.39
N ARG A 21 5.33 4.52 11.45
CA ARG A 21 6.77 4.45 11.74
C ARG A 21 7.60 5.20 10.71
N VAL A 22 7.39 4.92 9.41
CA VAL A 22 8.14 5.57 8.33
C VAL A 22 7.82 7.06 8.25
N THR A 23 6.57 7.47 8.45
CA THR A 23 6.20 8.89 8.52
C THR A 23 6.96 9.61 9.62
N VAL A 24 7.05 9.00 10.81
CA VAL A 24 7.84 9.56 11.93
C VAL A 24 9.33 9.60 11.57
N GLU A 25 9.90 8.54 11.00
CA GLU A 25 11.30 8.53 10.54
C GLU A 25 11.57 9.67 9.53
N LEU A 26 10.70 9.84 8.53
CA LEU A 26 10.80 10.89 7.51
C LEU A 26 10.69 12.30 8.10
N LEU A 27 9.85 12.50 9.13
CA LEU A 27 9.74 13.79 9.84
C LEU A 27 10.99 14.10 10.70
N THR A 28 11.73 13.07 11.11
CA THR A 28 12.95 13.20 11.93
C THR A 28 14.24 13.22 11.12
N LEU A 29 14.17 12.90 9.82
CA LEU A 29 15.29 12.96 8.90
C LEU A 29 15.58 14.43 8.52
N GLN A 30 16.55 15.04 9.21
CA GLN A 30 17.22 16.28 8.77
C GLN A 30 18.40 15.97 7.83
N PRO A 31 18.86 16.94 7.03
CA PRO A 31 18.90 16.87 5.57
C PRO A 31 19.86 15.79 5.04
N ASP A 32 19.42 14.54 5.00
CA ASP A 32 20.06 13.48 4.21
C ASP A 32 19.05 12.94 3.20
N ASP A 33 19.11 13.50 1.99
CA ASP A 33 18.20 13.19 0.88
C ASP A 33 18.24 11.70 0.49
N ALA A 34 19.36 11.01 0.74
CA ALA A 34 19.48 9.58 0.43
C ALA A 34 18.65 8.73 1.40
N ALA A 35 18.76 9.00 2.69
CA ALA A 35 17.99 8.31 3.72
C ALA A 35 16.48 8.61 3.60
N TYR A 36 16.12 9.85 3.25
CA TYR A 36 14.73 10.21 2.94
C TYR A 36 14.19 9.42 1.74
N ALA A 37 14.95 9.36 0.64
CA ALA A 37 14.55 8.62 -0.56
C ALA A 37 14.39 7.11 -0.28
N ASP A 38 15.26 6.51 0.53
CA ASP A 38 15.16 5.10 0.89
C ASP A 38 13.96 4.79 1.80
N GLY A 39 13.63 5.71 2.71
CA GLY A 39 12.40 5.66 3.49
C GLY A 39 11.16 5.64 2.60
N LEU A 40 11.09 6.57 1.63
CA LEU A 40 9.99 6.64 0.66
C LEU A 40 9.87 5.37 -0.19
N ARG A 41 10.99 4.83 -0.70
CA ARG A 41 10.98 3.57 -1.48
C ARG A 41 10.48 2.39 -0.66
N THR A 42 10.86 2.33 0.61
CA THR A 42 10.44 1.25 1.53
C THR A 42 8.95 1.32 1.79
N LEU A 43 8.43 2.51 2.10
CA LEU A 43 7.00 2.75 2.26
C LEU A 43 6.20 2.39 1.01
N GLY A 44 6.65 2.86 -0.16
CA GLY A 44 5.98 2.59 -1.43
C GLY A 44 5.85 1.08 -1.73
N ARG A 45 6.90 0.29 -1.48
CA ARG A 45 6.85 -1.17 -1.66
C ARG A 45 5.86 -1.85 -0.72
N GLN A 46 5.80 -1.42 0.54
CA GLN A 46 4.87 -1.99 1.54
C GLN A 46 3.41 -1.68 1.16
N LEU A 47 3.13 -0.46 0.70
CA LEU A 47 1.81 -0.04 0.23
C LEU A 47 1.35 -0.84 -0.98
N VAL A 48 2.23 -1.03 -1.98
CA VAL A 48 1.93 -1.86 -3.16
C VAL A 48 1.61 -3.30 -2.76
N GLY A 49 2.39 -3.89 -1.84
CA GLY A 49 2.19 -5.26 -1.37
C GLY A 49 0.80 -5.47 -0.75
N ILE A 50 0.40 -4.63 0.22
CA ILE A 50 -0.91 -4.77 0.86
C ILE A 50 -2.06 -4.41 -0.08
N GLY A 51 -1.88 -3.41 -0.95
CA GLY A 51 -2.88 -3.04 -1.96
C GLY A 51 -3.21 -4.21 -2.88
N ALA A 52 -2.17 -4.95 -3.31
CA ALA A 52 -2.35 -6.14 -4.12
C ALA A 52 -3.11 -7.26 -3.39
N GLU A 53 -2.79 -7.51 -2.11
CA GLU A 53 -3.49 -8.51 -1.29
C GLU A 53 -4.98 -8.15 -1.09
N LEU A 54 -5.29 -6.87 -0.87
CA LEU A 54 -6.66 -6.38 -0.70
C LEU A 54 -7.48 -6.58 -1.98
N ALA A 55 -6.93 -6.17 -3.12
CA ALA A 55 -7.62 -6.29 -4.39
C ALA A 55 -7.77 -7.75 -4.83
N ALA A 56 -6.77 -8.60 -4.57
CA ALA A 56 -6.90 -10.04 -4.77
C ALA A 56 -8.04 -10.65 -3.95
N ARG A 57 -8.20 -10.22 -2.68
CA ARG A 57 -9.32 -10.67 -1.85
C ARG A 57 -10.68 -10.15 -2.34
N ALA A 58 -10.77 -8.88 -2.73
CA ALA A 58 -12.00 -8.33 -3.32
C ALA A 58 -12.40 -9.13 -4.56
N GLY A 59 -11.45 -9.39 -5.46
CA GLY A 59 -11.65 -10.25 -6.62
C GLY A 59 -12.17 -11.64 -6.25
N GLN A 60 -11.57 -12.32 -5.26
CA GLN A 60 -12.07 -13.62 -4.80
C GLN A 60 -13.53 -13.57 -4.32
N LEU A 61 -13.93 -12.51 -3.62
CA LEU A 61 -15.30 -12.32 -3.15
C LEU A 61 -16.27 -12.06 -4.31
N ASP A 62 -15.80 -11.37 -5.35
CA ASP A 62 -16.53 -11.10 -6.59
C ASP A 62 -16.50 -12.29 -7.58
N GLY A 63 -15.75 -13.36 -7.28
CA GLY A 63 -15.52 -14.48 -8.18
C GLY A 63 -14.56 -14.19 -9.34
N LEU A 64 -13.79 -13.12 -9.25
CA LEU A 64 -12.80 -12.64 -10.22
C LEU A 64 -11.37 -12.99 -9.78
N GLN A 65 -10.47 -13.29 -10.72
CA GLN A 65 -9.03 -13.33 -10.45
C GLN A 65 -8.37 -12.08 -11.03
N PRO A 66 -8.13 -11.03 -10.21
CA PRO A 66 -7.50 -9.82 -10.70
C PRO A 66 -6.05 -10.09 -11.05
N LYS A 67 -5.59 -9.55 -12.18
CA LYS A 67 -4.21 -9.72 -12.63
C LYS A 67 -3.32 -8.69 -11.92
N PRO A 68 -2.07 -9.03 -11.55
CA PRO A 68 -1.20 -8.13 -10.78
C PRO A 68 -0.99 -6.72 -11.37
N HIS A 69 -1.07 -6.57 -12.68
CA HIS A 69 -0.93 -5.27 -13.35
C HIS A 69 -2.18 -4.38 -13.22
N GLU A 70 -3.37 -4.96 -13.07
CA GLU A 70 -4.62 -4.21 -12.86
C GLU A 70 -4.66 -3.56 -11.47
N LEU A 71 -3.83 -4.06 -10.54
CA LEU A 71 -3.70 -3.56 -9.17
C LEU A 71 -2.85 -2.29 -9.06
N LEU A 72 -2.18 -1.89 -10.15
CA LEU A 72 -1.26 -0.74 -10.20
C LEU A 72 -1.82 0.42 -11.04
N THR A 73 -2.97 0.25 -11.71
CA THR A 73 -3.46 1.18 -12.73
C THR A 73 -4.64 2.07 -12.30
N THR A 74 -5.06 2.06 -11.02
CA THR A 74 -6.23 2.85 -10.59
C THR A 74 -5.92 4.30 -10.20
N ALA A 75 -4.76 4.84 -10.55
CA ALA A 75 -4.58 6.28 -10.56
C ALA A 75 -5.28 6.84 -11.81
N GLU A 76 -6.58 7.09 -11.71
CA GLU A 76 -7.26 8.01 -12.62
C GLU A 76 -6.47 9.33 -12.57
N PRO A 77 -5.90 9.81 -13.69
CA PRO A 77 -5.17 11.08 -13.68
C PRO A 77 -6.13 12.17 -13.20
N PRO A 78 -5.66 13.15 -12.40
CA PRO A 78 -6.52 14.26 -12.02
C PRO A 78 -7.02 14.93 -13.31
N ASP A 79 -8.35 15.05 -13.45
CA ASP A 79 -8.95 15.86 -14.50
C ASP A 79 -8.34 17.26 -14.44
N GLU A 80 -7.44 17.57 -15.39
CA GLU A 80 -7.01 18.94 -15.62
C GLU A 80 -8.20 19.70 -16.22
N PRO A 81 -8.67 20.80 -15.59
CA PRO A 81 -9.70 21.62 -16.19
C PRO A 81 -9.14 22.32 -17.43
N SER A 82 -9.80 22.08 -18.57
CA SER A 82 -9.56 22.73 -19.87
C SER A 82 -9.66 24.25 -19.83
#